data_AF-A0A1C6EFX0-F1
#
_entry.id   AF-A0A1C6EFX0-F1
#
_cell.length_a   1.000
_cell.length_b   1.000
_cell.length_c   1.000
_cell.angle_alpha   90.00
_cell.angle_beta   90.00
_cell.angle_gamma   90.00
#
_symmetry.space_group_name_H-M   'P 1'
#
loop_
_entity.id
_entity.type
_entity.pdbx_description
1 polymer ?
#
loop_
_entity_poly.entity_id
_entity_poly.type
_entity_poly.pdbx_seq_one_letter_code
_entity_poly.pdbx_strand_id
1 'polypeptide(L)'
;MVIIIIIILILYYIFYITRPNYVIYDRIQLKLPKDFEVTYYNHTIIGDYVYAKIKMSEESIDGIINQINNEKIFPQYDDNNTLLNDRPNYKYEWFKFDEDDLLFIKRSFRTDRNFKDKHMHDIWFFVCKENGEYYLYLSF
;
A
#
# COMPACT_ATOMS: atom_id res chain seq x y z
N MET A 1 -17.36 -36.46 -0.34
CA MET A 1 -18.06 -35.18 -0.08
C MET A 1 -17.31 -34.32 0.92
N VAL A 2 -16.99 -34.81 2.13
CA VAL A 2 -16.25 -34.05 3.17
C VAL A 2 -14.88 -33.54 2.69
N ILE A 3 -14.09 -34.38 2.01
CA ILE A 3 -12.76 -33.99 1.48
C ILE A 3 -12.87 -32.84 0.47
N ILE A 4 -13.89 -32.87 -0.40
CA ILE A 4 -14.12 -31.81 -1.40
C ILE A 4 -14.46 -30.49 -0.71
N ILE A 5 -15.30 -30.52 0.34
CA ILE A 5 -15.64 -29.33 1.13
C ILE A 5 -14.38 -28.75 1.79
N ILE A 6 -13.52 -29.58 2.37
CA ILE A 6 -12.26 -29.14 2.98
C ILE A 6 -11.35 -28.47 1.95
N ILE A 7 -11.20 -29.06 0.76
CA ILE A 7 -10.39 -28.47 -0.32
C ILE A 7 -10.95 -27.11 -0.75
N ILE A 8 -12.27 -26.99 -0.90
CA ILE A 8 -12.92 -25.71 -1.24
C ILE A 8 -12.65 -24.66 -0.16
N LEU A 9 -12.74 -25.03 1.12
CA LEU A 9 -12.45 -24.13 2.23
C LEU A 9 -10.99 -23.69 2.25
N ILE A 10 -10.04 -24.60 1.98
CA ILE A 10 -8.61 -24.28 1.90
C ILE A 10 -8.35 -23.32 0.73
N LEU A 11 -8.90 -23.61 -0.46
CA LEU A 11 -8.74 -22.75 -1.64
C LEU A 11 -9.37 -21.37 -1.42
N TYR A 12 -10.55 -21.32 -0.79
CA TYR A 12 -11.19 -20.06 -0.42
C TYR A 12 -10.35 -19.26 0.57
N TYR A 13 -9.79 -19.92 1.59
CA TYR A 13 -8.93 -19.28 2.56
C TYR A 13 -7.64 -18.75 1.92
N ILE A 14 -6.98 -19.55 1.07
CA ILE A 14 -5.80 -19.12 0.30
C ILE A 14 -6.15 -17.91 -0.56
N PHE A 15 -7.25 -17.97 -1.30
CA PHE A 15 -7.70 -16.83 -2.11
C PHE A 15 -7.92 -15.59 -1.27
N TYR A 16 -8.56 -15.72 -0.10
CA TYR A 16 -8.83 -14.63 0.83
C TYR A 16 -7.54 -13.96 1.34
N ILE A 17 -6.57 -14.74 1.81
CA ILE A 17 -5.30 -14.20 2.35
C ILE A 17 -4.40 -13.59 1.28
N THR A 18 -4.61 -13.93 0.00
CA THR A 18 -3.88 -13.33 -1.13
C THR A 18 -4.53 -12.08 -1.71
N ARG A 19 -5.73 -11.68 -1.23
CA ARG A 19 -6.41 -10.49 -1.76
C ARG A 19 -5.62 -9.22 -1.42
N PRO A 20 -5.48 -8.27 -2.36
CA PRO A 20 -4.72 -7.03 -2.15
C PRO A 20 -5.11 -6.26 -0.88
N ASN A 21 -6.41 -6.09 -0.63
CA ASN A 21 -6.89 -5.39 0.57
C ASN A 21 -6.47 -6.09 1.87
N TYR A 22 -6.48 -7.44 1.90
CA TYR A 22 -6.04 -8.17 3.07
C TYR A 22 -4.54 -8.00 3.30
N VAL A 23 -3.73 -8.18 2.25
CA VAL A 23 -2.27 -8.08 2.35
C VAL A 23 -1.84 -6.66 2.70
N ILE A 24 -2.43 -5.63 2.07
CA ILE A 24 -2.14 -4.23 2.38
C ILE A 24 -2.52 -3.91 3.83
N TYR A 25 -3.65 -4.42 4.32
CA TYR A 25 -4.00 -4.24 5.73
C TYR A 25 -3.06 -4.99 6.68
N ASP A 26 -2.69 -6.22 6.36
CA ASP A 26 -1.83 -7.06 7.19
C ASP A 26 -0.39 -6.50 7.28
N ARG A 27 0.18 -6.11 6.14
CA ARG A 27 1.58 -5.65 5.99
C ARG A 27 1.76 -4.16 6.22
N ILE A 28 0.82 -3.35 5.75
CA ILE A 28 0.93 -1.87 5.79
C ILE A 28 -0.01 -1.27 6.85
N GLN A 29 -0.99 -2.01 7.40
CA GLN A 29 -2.00 -1.48 8.34
C GLN A 29 -2.88 -0.36 7.76
N LEU A 30 -2.88 -0.20 6.44
CA LEU A 30 -3.76 0.74 5.75
C LEU A 30 -5.07 0.06 5.37
N LYS A 31 -6.20 0.66 5.74
CA LYS A 31 -7.52 0.18 5.31
C LYS A 31 -7.91 0.89 4.02
N LEU A 32 -8.04 0.12 2.94
CA LEU A 32 -8.52 0.64 1.66
C LEU A 32 -10.01 1.01 1.75
N PRO A 33 -10.46 2.03 1.00
CA PRO A 33 -11.87 2.40 0.97
C PRO A 33 -12.68 1.30 0.28
N LYS A 34 -14.01 1.30 0.41
CA LYS A 34 -14.84 0.19 -0.11
C LYS A 34 -14.97 0.18 -1.63
N ASP A 35 -14.83 1.34 -2.22
CA ASP A 35 -14.99 1.68 -3.64
C ASP A 35 -13.63 1.75 -4.37
N PHE A 36 -12.63 1.05 -3.85
CA PHE A 36 -11.32 0.97 -4.47
C PHE A 36 -11.30 0.03 -5.68
N GLU A 37 -10.45 0.35 -6.65
CA GLU A 37 -10.09 -0.54 -7.75
C GLU A 37 -8.57 -0.70 -7.79
N VAL A 38 -8.09 -1.94 -7.79
CA VAL A 38 -6.65 -2.23 -7.87
C VAL A 38 -6.25 -2.25 -9.34
N THR A 39 -5.50 -1.25 -9.77
CA THR A 39 -5.02 -1.15 -11.17
C THR A 39 -3.67 -1.82 -11.36
N TYR A 40 -2.85 -1.86 -10.32
CA TYR A 40 -1.62 -2.64 -10.28
C TYR A 40 -1.41 -3.20 -8.87
N TYR A 41 -0.94 -4.44 -8.79
CA TYR A 41 -0.57 -5.08 -7.53
C TYR A 41 0.50 -6.14 -7.74
N ASN A 42 1.58 -6.04 -6.97
CA ASN A 42 2.64 -7.03 -6.91
C ASN A 42 3.07 -7.21 -5.46
N HIS A 43 3.04 -8.44 -4.99
CA HIS A 43 3.45 -8.81 -3.65
C HIS A 43 4.25 -10.10 -3.72
N THR A 44 5.38 -10.12 -3.02
CA THR A 44 6.14 -11.35 -2.79
C THR A 44 6.20 -11.64 -1.31
N ILE A 45 6.14 -12.92 -0.97
CA ILE A 45 6.47 -13.38 0.37
C ILE A 45 8.00 -13.39 0.55
N ILE A 46 8.76 -13.65 -0.51
CA ILE A 46 10.22 -13.75 -0.49
C ILE A 46 10.81 -12.36 -0.68
N GLY A 47 11.17 -11.69 0.42
CA GLY A 47 11.62 -10.30 0.43
C GLY A 47 10.59 -9.31 0.96
N ASP A 48 9.38 -9.79 1.27
CA ASP A 48 8.28 -9.07 1.91
C ASP A 48 8.00 -7.67 1.34
N TYR A 49 7.87 -7.55 0.01
CA TYR A 49 7.52 -6.29 -0.63
C TYR A 49 6.06 -6.26 -1.06
N VAL A 50 5.46 -5.07 -1.01
CA VAL A 50 4.11 -4.78 -1.53
C VAL A 50 4.16 -3.52 -2.38
N TYR A 51 3.82 -3.68 -3.65
CA TYR A 51 3.67 -2.60 -4.61
C TYR A 51 2.23 -2.55 -5.10
N ALA A 52 1.59 -1.39 -5.02
CA ALA A 52 0.21 -1.24 -5.47
C ALA A 52 -0.06 0.14 -6.09
N LYS A 53 -0.92 0.15 -7.11
CA LYS A 53 -1.62 1.35 -7.61
C LYS A 53 -3.12 1.11 -7.45
N ILE A 54 -3.76 1.95 -6.66
CA ILE A 54 -5.16 1.79 -6.27
C ILE A 54 -5.92 3.04 -6.66
N LYS A 55 -6.90 2.88 -7.52
CA LYS A 55 -7.87 3.92 -7.83
C LYS A 55 -8.88 4.05 -6.70
N MET A 56 -9.26 5.28 -6.38
CA MET A 56 -10.24 5.60 -5.34
C MET A 56 -11.07 6.83 -5.72
N SER A 57 -12.22 7.00 -5.06
CA SER A 57 -13.02 8.23 -5.17
C SER A 57 -12.34 9.41 -4.47
N GLU A 58 -12.72 10.61 -4.89
CA GLU A 58 -12.31 11.86 -4.25
C GLU A 58 -12.70 11.89 -2.76
N GLU A 59 -13.90 11.41 -2.42
CA GLU A 59 -14.43 11.37 -1.06
C GLU A 59 -13.58 10.51 -0.11
N SER A 60 -12.81 9.56 -0.65
CA SER A 60 -11.97 8.66 0.13
C SER A 60 -10.59 9.24 0.46
N ILE A 61 -10.17 10.30 -0.24
CA ILE A 61 -8.80 10.83 -0.15
C ILE A 61 -8.49 11.29 1.27
N ASP A 62 -9.33 12.14 1.85
CA ASP A 62 -9.11 12.68 3.19
C ASP A 62 -9.06 11.55 4.23
N GLY A 63 -9.91 10.53 4.08
CA GLY A 63 -9.89 9.35 4.95
C GLY A 63 -8.58 8.58 4.87
N ILE A 64 -7.99 8.46 3.68
CA ILE A 64 -6.71 7.78 3.46
C ILE A 64 -5.55 8.62 3.99
N ILE A 65 -5.50 9.91 3.67
CA ILE A 65 -4.47 10.82 4.16
C ILE A 65 -4.49 10.89 5.68
N ASN A 66 -5.68 10.97 6.31
CA ASN A 66 -5.80 10.97 7.77
C ASN A 66 -5.31 9.67 8.41
N GLN A 67 -5.51 8.52 7.76
CA GLN A 67 -4.92 7.26 8.22
C GLN A 67 -3.39 7.29 8.12
N ILE A 68 -2.84 7.74 6.99
CA ILE A 68 -1.40 7.82 6.73
C ILE A 68 -0.70 8.83 7.66
N ASN A 69 -1.38 9.92 8.02
CA ASN A 69 -0.88 10.93 8.96
C ASN A 69 -1.02 10.53 10.43
N ASN A 70 -1.62 9.36 10.73
CA ASN A 70 -1.68 8.87 12.10
C ASN A 70 -0.30 8.39 12.56
N GLU A 71 0.45 9.25 13.23
CA GLU A 71 1.79 8.98 13.77
C GLU A 71 1.88 7.77 14.70
N LYS A 72 0.75 7.30 15.27
CA LYS A 72 0.73 6.06 16.06
C LYS A 72 0.89 4.81 15.20
N ILE A 73 0.49 4.89 13.94
CA ILE A 73 0.55 3.80 12.95
C ILE A 73 1.76 4.02 12.03
N PHE A 74 1.93 5.25 11.56
CA PHE A 74 2.93 5.65 10.57
C PHE A 74 3.77 6.82 11.10
N PRO A 75 4.82 6.55 11.89
CA PRO A 75 5.70 7.60 12.38
C PRO A 75 6.49 8.24 11.24
N GLN A 76 6.47 9.57 11.16
CA GLN A 76 7.31 10.34 10.25
C GLN A 76 8.73 10.46 10.83
N TYR A 77 9.75 10.19 10.03
CA TYR A 77 11.15 10.18 10.51
C TYR A 77 12.13 11.10 9.78
N ASP A 78 11.73 11.93 8.80
CA ASP A 78 12.53 13.11 8.37
C ASP A 78 11.80 14.08 7.41
N ASP A 79 12.41 15.25 7.22
CA ASP A 79 11.92 16.50 6.60
C ASP A 79 11.49 16.38 5.12
N ASN A 80 10.40 17.06 4.75
CA ASN A 80 9.71 16.89 3.44
C ASN A 80 10.57 17.20 2.20
N ASN A 81 11.65 17.98 2.34
CA ASN A 81 12.50 18.38 1.20
C ASN A 81 13.47 17.29 0.72
N THR A 82 13.76 16.26 1.53
CA THR A 82 14.66 15.16 1.16
C THR A 82 13.90 13.99 0.51
N LEU A 83 12.58 13.94 0.68
CA LEU A 83 11.71 12.83 0.29
C LEU A 83 11.60 12.61 -1.23
N LEU A 84 11.60 13.68 -2.02
CA LEU A 84 11.50 13.55 -3.49
C LEU A 84 12.77 12.99 -4.13
N ASN A 85 13.94 13.19 -3.52
CA ASN A 85 15.21 12.70 -4.06
C ASN A 85 15.49 11.23 -3.65
N ASP A 86 14.98 10.80 -2.49
CA ASP A 86 15.17 9.44 -1.94
C ASP A 86 14.04 8.46 -2.28
N ARG A 87 13.10 8.87 -3.14
CA ARG A 87 11.97 8.03 -3.54
C ARG A 87 12.44 6.72 -4.18
N PRO A 88 11.69 5.61 -4.05
CA PRO A 88 12.08 4.32 -4.62
C PRO A 88 12.43 4.49 -6.09
N ASN A 89 13.56 3.92 -6.53
CA ASN A 89 14.00 4.12 -7.91
C ASN A 89 12.97 3.49 -8.87
N TYR A 90 12.17 4.34 -9.52
CA TYR A 90 11.01 4.00 -10.34
C TYR A 90 11.37 3.34 -11.68
N LYS A 91 12.19 2.29 -11.65
CA LYS A 91 12.47 1.47 -12.84
C LYS A 91 11.24 0.72 -13.36
N TYR A 92 10.06 0.94 -12.77
CA TYR A 92 8.81 0.28 -13.16
C TYR A 92 7.81 1.29 -13.73
N GLU A 93 7.33 1.04 -14.95
CA GLU A 93 6.45 1.95 -15.69
C GLU A 93 5.10 2.22 -15.01
N TRP A 94 4.64 1.32 -14.13
CA TRP A 94 3.38 1.50 -13.39
C TRP A 94 3.47 2.59 -12.31
N PHE A 95 4.69 3.00 -11.92
CA PHE A 95 4.97 4.08 -10.98
C PHE A 95 5.58 5.26 -11.73
N LYS A 96 4.79 5.86 -12.62
CA LYS A 96 5.11 7.14 -13.28
C LYS A 96 3.91 8.05 -13.05
N PHE A 97 4.06 9.03 -12.17
CA PHE A 97 3.12 10.15 -12.02
C PHE A 97 3.87 11.45 -12.34
N ASP A 98 3.15 12.45 -12.83
CA ASP A 98 3.71 13.79 -12.97
C ASP A 98 3.78 14.46 -11.59
N GLU A 99 4.85 15.18 -11.28
CA GLU A 99 4.97 15.88 -9.99
C GLU A 99 3.85 16.91 -9.81
N ASP A 100 3.32 17.45 -10.92
CA ASP A 100 2.15 18.32 -10.94
C ASP A 100 0.85 17.60 -10.52
N ASP A 101 0.80 16.27 -10.65
CA ASP A 101 -0.34 15.44 -10.26
C ASP A 101 -0.29 15.02 -8.78
N LEU A 102 0.83 15.26 -8.08
CA LEU A 102 1.05 14.82 -6.71
C LEU A 102 0.28 15.69 -5.70
N LEU A 103 -0.68 15.07 -5.01
CA LEU A 103 -1.47 15.73 -3.96
C LEU A 103 -0.88 15.53 -2.56
N PHE A 104 -0.26 14.37 -2.32
CA PHE A 104 0.28 14.02 -1.02
C PHE A 104 1.38 12.99 -1.16
N ILE A 105 2.44 13.15 -0.35
CA ILE A 105 3.53 12.20 -0.21
C ILE A 105 3.87 12.04 1.26
N LYS A 106 4.07 10.79 1.69
CA LYS A 106 4.65 10.50 3.00
C LYS A 106 5.54 9.27 2.90
N ARG A 107 6.72 9.37 3.52
CA ARG A 107 7.55 8.22 3.86
C ARG A 107 7.35 7.90 5.32
N SER A 108 7.19 6.62 5.62
CA SER A 108 7.11 6.09 6.97
C SER A 108 8.00 4.87 7.05
N PHE A 109 8.38 4.47 8.26
CA PHE A 109 9.05 3.21 8.48
C PHE A 109 8.23 2.34 9.41
N ARG A 110 8.36 1.03 9.24
CA ARG A 110 7.79 0.06 10.17
C ARG A 110 8.83 -0.96 10.58
N THR A 111 9.03 -1.08 11.89
CA THR A 111 9.75 -2.21 12.48
C THR A 111 8.68 -3.18 12.98
N ASP A 112 8.46 -4.29 12.30
CA ASP A 112 7.33 -5.12 12.65
C ASP A 112 7.63 -6.00 13.86
N ARG A 113 7.07 -5.65 15.03
CA ARG A 113 7.13 -6.49 16.24
C ARG A 113 6.44 -7.84 16.03
N ASN A 114 5.47 -7.95 15.10
CA ASN A 114 4.69 -9.17 14.89
C ASN A 114 5.36 -10.16 13.92
N PHE A 115 6.24 -9.70 13.02
CA PHE A 115 6.87 -10.58 12.02
C PHE A 115 8.26 -11.10 12.42
N LYS A 116 8.75 -10.78 13.64
CA LYS A 116 10.12 -11.10 14.08
C LYS A 116 11.20 -10.63 13.09
N ASP A 117 10.88 -9.66 12.24
CA ASP A 117 11.84 -9.11 11.29
C ASP A 117 12.85 -8.25 12.03
N LYS A 118 14.12 -8.47 11.72
CA LYS A 118 15.25 -7.69 12.26
C LYS A 118 15.49 -6.40 11.48
N HIS A 119 14.67 -6.10 10.49
CA HIS A 119 14.89 -5.05 9.52
C HIS A 119 13.73 -4.03 9.55
N MET A 120 14.09 -2.77 9.32
CA MET A 120 13.16 -1.67 9.19
C MET A 120 12.66 -1.65 7.76
N HIS A 121 11.34 -1.75 7.57
CA HIS A 121 10.69 -1.68 6.27
C HIS A 121 10.34 -0.25 5.93
N ASP A 122 10.60 0.14 4.68
CA ASP A 122 10.47 1.50 4.17
C ASP A 122 9.13 1.61 3.42
N ILE A 123 8.24 2.47 3.88
CA ILE A 123 6.90 2.60 3.31
C ILE A 123 6.75 3.97 2.66
N TRP A 124 6.37 3.98 1.40
CA TRP A 124 6.02 5.18 0.68
C TRP A 124 4.57 5.20 0.29
N PHE A 125 3.94 6.34 0.54
CA PHE A 125 2.58 6.67 0.18
C PHE A 125 2.59 7.86 -0.75
N PHE A 126 1.89 7.74 -1.87
CA PHE A 126 1.65 8.87 -2.76
C PHE A 126 0.18 8.89 -3.15
N VAL A 127 -0.44 10.06 -3.04
CA VAL A 127 -1.78 10.30 -3.57
C VAL A 127 -1.64 11.23 -4.75
N CYS A 128 -2.09 10.81 -5.92
CA CYS A 128 -2.00 11.58 -7.15
C CYS A 128 -3.38 11.76 -7.79
N LYS A 129 -3.52 12.82 -8.60
CA LYS A 129 -4.68 13.07 -9.45
C LYS A 129 -4.25 13.00 -10.92
N GLU A 130 -4.49 11.87 -11.56
CA GLU A 130 -4.12 11.65 -12.97
C GLU A 130 -5.37 11.71 -13.84
N ASN A 131 -5.39 12.59 -14.84
CA ASN A 131 -6.50 12.71 -15.79
C ASN A 131 -7.89 12.84 -15.13
N GLY A 132 -7.96 13.49 -13.97
CA GLY A 132 -9.20 13.67 -13.20
C GLY A 132 -9.59 12.51 -12.29
N GLU A 133 -8.79 11.45 -12.23
CA GLU A 133 -8.99 10.29 -11.35
C GLU A 133 -7.94 10.25 -10.24
N TYR A 134 -8.29 9.68 -9.09
CA TYR A 134 -7.43 9.70 -7.92
C TYR A 134 -6.83 8.33 -7.63
N TYR A 135 -5.52 8.33 -7.40
CA TYR A 135 -4.72 7.13 -7.22
C TYR A 135 -3.91 7.19 -5.93
N LEU A 136 -3.92 6.08 -5.20
CA LEU A 136 -2.99 5.79 -4.12
C LEU A 136 -1.91 4.85 -4.65
N TYR A 137 -0.67 5.28 -4.55
CA TYR A 137 0.49 4.46 -4.79
C TYR A 137 1.12 4.02 -3.47
N LEU A 138 1.46 2.74 -3.41
CA LEU A 138 2.11 2.11 -2.26
C LEU A 138 3.40 1.42 -2.70
N SER A 139 4.45 1.63 -1.92
CA SER A 139 5.70 0.87 -1.98
C SER A 139 6.11 0.52 -0.56
N PHE A 140 6.13 -0.77 -0.26
CA PHE A 140 6.62 -1.38 0.97
C PHE A 140 7.70 -2.40 0.60
#